data_AF-A0A3D5HZG0-F1
#
_entry.id   AF-A0A3D5HZG0-F1
#
_cell.length_a   1.000
_cell.length_b   1.000
_cell.length_c   1.000
_cell.angle_alpha   90.00
_cell.angle_beta   90.00
_cell.angle_gamma   90.00
#
_symmetry.space_group_name_H-M   'P 1'
#
loop_
_entity.id
_entity.type
_entity.pdbx_description
1 polymer ?
#
loop_
_entity_poly.entity_id
_entity_poly.type
_entity_poly.pdbx_seq_one_letter_code
_entity_poly.pdbx_strand_id
1 'polypeptide(L)' 'MQPTAEQFTEQAWAAVVAAQGLAQQHKQQQLETEHLLLALLQQSQGLTVRILEKAGANADL' A
#
# COMPACT_ATOMS: atom_id res chain seq x y z
N MET A 1 8.54 -8.72 15.01
CA MET A 1 9.74 -8.24 14.29
C MET A 1 9.29 -7.24 13.24
N GLN A 2 10.02 -6.15 13.03
CA GLN A 2 9.74 -5.27 11.89
C GLN A 2 10.14 -5.98 10.60
N PRO A 3 9.34 -5.87 9.52
CA PRO A 3 9.68 -6.46 8.23
C PRO A 3 10.96 -5.82 7.66
N THR A 4 11.75 -6.59 6.93
CA THR A 4 12.93 -6.11 6.20
C THR A 4 12.73 -6.20 4.69
N ALA A 5 13.48 -5.42 3.92
CA ALA A 5 13.34 -5.35 2.47
C ALA A 5 13.56 -6.71 1.78
N GLU A 6 14.43 -7.57 2.33
CA GLU A 6 14.76 -8.89 1.76
C GLU A 6 13.58 -9.88 1.82
N GLN A 7 12.54 -9.57 2.61
CA GLN A 7 11.36 -10.42 2.76
C GLN A 7 10.28 -10.16 1.71
N PHE A 8 10.44 -9.12 0.88
CA PHE A 8 9.42 -8.63 -0.05
C PHE A 8 9.97 -8.47 -1.46
N THR A 9 9.07 -8.40 -2.44
CA THR A 9 9.43 -7.85 -3.75
C THR A 9 9.70 -6.35 -3.62
N GLU A 10 10.50 -5.79 -4.54
CA GLU A 10 10.78 -4.34 -4.55
C GLU A 10 9.50 -3.51 -4.52
N GLN A 11 8.49 -3.90 -5.31
CA GLN A 11 7.20 -3.22 -5.35
C GLN A 11 6.42 -3.33 -4.03
N ALA A 12 6.41 -4.48 -3.38
CA ALA A 12 5.74 -4.64 -2.09
C ALA A 12 6.46 -3.87 -0.98
N TRP A 13 7.79 -3.85 -0.97
CA TRP A 13 8.57 -3.05 -0.02
C TRP A 13 8.33 -1.56 -0.21
N ALA A 14 8.28 -1.09 -1.46
CA ALA A 14 7.95 0.30 -1.77
C ALA A 14 6.56 0.71 -1.22
N ALA A 15 5.57 -0.18 -1.25
CA ALA A 15 4.27 0.07 -0.63
C ALA A 15 4.34 0.19 0.90
N VAL A 16 5.11 -0.68 1.56
CA VAL A 16 5.31 -0.64 3.03
C VAL A 16 5.98 0.66 3.47
N VAL A 17 6.97 1.14 2.70
CA VAL A 17 7.62 2.43 2.94
C VAL A 17 6.66 3.59 2.70
N ALA A 18 5.93 3.58 1.58
CA ALA A 18 4.96 4.63 1.25
C ALA A 18 3.81 4.74 2.28
N ALA A 19 3.36 3.61 2.82
CA ALA A 19 2.30 3.56 3.83
C ALA A 19 2.68 4.35 5.11
N GLN A 20 3.95 4.33 5.52
CA GLN A 20 4.43 5.14 6.65
C GLN A 20 4.36 6.64 6.34
N GLY A 21 4.68 7.03 5.10
CA GLY A 21 4.54 8.40 4.64
C GLY A 21 3.08 8.87 4.65
N LEU A 22 2.15 8.01 4.23
CA LEU A 22 0.71 8.32 4.27
C LEU A 22 0.21 8.53 5.70
N ALA A 23 0.59 7.66 6.66
CA ALA A 23 0.23 7.86 8.06
C ALA A 23 0.70 9.22 8.60
N GLN A 24 1.93 9.63 8.25
CA GLN A 24 2.46 10.95 8.61
C GLN A 24 1.69 12.10 7.94
N GLN A 25 1.39 11.98 6.64
CA GLN A 25 0.64 12.98 5.87
C GLN A 25 -0.76 13.20 6.44
N HIS A 26 -1.41 12.13 6.88
CA HIS A 26 -2.74 12.16 7.51
C HIS A 26 -2.70 12.45 9.01
N LYS A 27 -1.52 12.73 9.58
CA LYS A 27 -1.31 13.02 11.02
C LYS A 27 -1.79 11.88 11.94
N GLN A 28 -1.74 10.64 11.46
CA GLN A 28 -2.05 9.44 12.21
C GLN A 28 -0.79 8.90 12.86
N GLN A 29 -0.83 8.66 14.17
CA GLN A 29 0.34 8.22 14.94
C GLN A 29 0.71 6.76 14.72
N GLN A 30 -0.26 5.96 14.26
CA GLN A 30 -0.09 4.54 14.04
C GLN A 30 -0.22 4.22 12.54
N LEU A 31 0.66 3.32 12.09
CA LEU A 31 0.51 2.72 10.78
C LEU A 31 -0.62 1.68 10.86
N GLU A 32 -1.74 2.00 10.22
CA GLU A 32 -2.89 1.12 10.08
C GLU A 32 -3.04 0.59 8.64
N THR A 33 -3.89 -0.43 8.46
CA THR A 33 -4.04 -1.17 7.21
C THR A 33 -4.52 -0.31 6.04
N GLU A 34 -5.31 0.74 6.29
CA GLU A 34 -5.79 1.67 5.26
C GLU A 34 -4.65 2.44 4.59
N HIS A 35 -3.57 2.74 5.31
CA HIS A 35 -2.39 3.38 4.73
C HIS A 35 -1.67 2.45 3.76
N LEU A 36 -1.55 1.17 4.13
CA LEU A 36 -0.94 0.17 3.25
C LEU A 36 -1.81 -0.05 2.01
N LEU A 37 -3.12 -0.15 2.17
CA LEU A 37 -4.05 -0.27 1.05
C LEU A 37 -3.96 0.93 0.12
N LEU A 38 -3.97 2.16 0.66
CA LEU A 38 -3.86 3.38 -0.13
C LEU A 38 -2.50 3.45 -0.86
N ALA A 39 -1.39 3.09 -0.19
CA ALA A 39 -0.08 3.00 -0.84
C ALA A 39 -0.09 2.02 -2.01
N LEU A 40 -0.71 0.85 -1.83
CA LEU A 40 -0.84 -0.18 -2.87
C LEU A 40 -1.71 0.27 -4.05
N LEU A 41 -2.78 1.04 -3.79
CA LEU A 41 -3.66 1.59 -4.82
C LEU A 41 -2.98 2.71 -5.62
N GLN A 42 -2.11 3.50 -4.99
CA GLN A 42 -1.37 4.59 -5.65
C GLN A 42 -0.21 4.12 -6.52
N GLN A 43 0.13 2.83 -6.51
CA GLN A 43 1.17 2.28 -7.38
C GLN A 43 0.70 2.16 -8.83
N SER A 44 1.35 2.89 -9.73
CA SER A 44 1.14 2.77 -11.18
C SER A 44 1.28 1.31 -11.64
N GLN A 45 0.26 0.82 -12.35
CA GLN A 45 0.19 -0.57 -12.83
C GLN A 45 0.31 -1.65 -11.74
N GLY A 46 -0.07 -1.33 -10.50
CA GLY A 46 -0.03 -2.25 -9.36
C GLY A 46 -0.95 -3.47 -9.51
N LEU A 47 -0.54 -4.60 -8.92
CA LEU A 47 -1.36 -5.81 -8.87
C LEU A 47 -2.67 -5.61 -8.10
N THR A 48 -2.68 -4.73 -7.09
CA THR A 48 -3.83 -4.45 -6.23
C THR A 48 -5.04 -3.96 -7.01
N VAL A 49 -4.85 -2.98 -7.90
CA VAL A 49 -5.91 -2.44 -8.77
C VAL A 49 -6.52 -3.56 -9.62
N ARG A 50 -5.67 -4.35 -10.29
CA ARG A 50 -6.12 -5.49 -11.14
C ARG A 50 -6.90 -6.54 -10.36
N ILE A 51 -6.49 -6.83 -9.13
CA ILE A 51 -7.19 -7.79 -8.26
C ILE A 51 -8.56 -7.26 -7.87
N LEU A 52 -8.66 -5.99 -7.47
CA LEU A 52 -9.91 -5.36 -7.07
C LEU A 52 -10.89 -5.23 -8.24
N GLU A 53 -10.42 -4.80 -9.41
CA GLU A 53 -11.22 -4.75 -10.64
C GLU A 53 -11.78 -6.14 -11.00
N LYS A 54 -10.93 -7.18 -10.93
CA LYS A 54 -11.36 -8.57 -11.19
C LYS A 54 -12.35 -9.08 -10.16
N ALA A 55 -12.30 -8.57 -8.93
CA ALA A 55 -13.27 -8.86 -7.87
C ALA A 55 -14.57 -8.03 -7.99
N GLY A 56 -14.67 -7.13 -8.97
CA GLY A 56 -15.83 -6.26 -9.18
C GLY A 56 -15.86 -5.03 -8.28
N ALA A 57 -14.74 -4.68 -7.63
CA ALA A 57 -14.60 -3.46 -6.85
C ALA A 57 -14.06 -2.31 -7.72
N ASN A 58 -14.51 -1.09 -7.43
CA ASN A 58 -13.92 0.11 -8.02
C ASN A 58 -12.63 0.47 -7.27
N ALA A 59 -11.51 0.53 -8.00
CA ALA A 59 -10.20 0.87 -7.48
C ALA A 59 -9.77 2.32 -7.77
N ASP A 60 -10.61 3.08 -8.47
CA ASP A 60 -10.44 4.54 -8.62
C ASP A 60 -10.91 5.22 -7.33
N LEU A 61 -9.95 5.74 -6.55
CA LEU A 61 -10.15 6.57 -5.36
C LEU A 61 -9.84 8.05 -5.63
#